data_AF-A0A565ARI3-F1
#
_entry.id   AF-A0A565ARI3-F1
#
_cell.length_a   1.000
_cell.length_b   1.000
_cell.length_c   1.000
_cell.angle_alpha   90.00
_cell.angle_beta   90.00
_cell.angle_gamma   90.00
#
_symmetry.space_group_name_H-M   'P 1'
#
loop_
_entity.id
_entity.type
_entity.pdbx_description
1 polymer ?
#
loop_
_entity_poly.entity_id
_entity_poly.type
_entity_poly.pdbx_seq_one_letter_code
_entity_poly.pdbx_strand_id
1 'polypeptide(L)'
;MLELRNRECYFLLCLIVFIITVPCYSHESLILYAGKELWKETLPLQSGSRVYKLEGLKSNSWYEVKISYPASIPALFSLQLLRNGVTGLKLNQMRRLLNTEKLIFKTESLEEAHNKDGLYVLVNVEPEGIVAIPNFKEQSFVIYNIGKLCYFY
;
A
#
# COMPACT_ATOMS: atom_id res chain seq x y z
N MET A 1 43.31 25.81 -12.83
CA MET A 1 41.89 26.19 -13.02
C MET A 1 41.01 25.08 -13.62
N LEU A 2 41.53 23.89 -13.96
CA LEU A 2 40.72 22.76 -14.46
C LEU A 2 40.28 21.78 -13.35
N GLU A 3 41.06 21.64 -12.28
CA GLU A 3 40.75 20.73 -11.17
C GLU A 3 39.58 21.19 -10.28
N LEU A 4 39.46 22.51 -10.06
CA LEU A 4 38.34 23.09 -9.31
C LEU A 4 37.00 22.82 -10.01
N ARG A 5 36.94 22.93 -11.34
CA ARG A 5 35.72 22.69 -12.12
C ARG A 5 35.26 21.23 -12.06
N ASN A 6 36.18 20.28 -11.97
CA ASN A 6 35.85 18.86 -11.88
C ASN A 6 35.27 18.48 -10.50
N ARG A 7 35.74 19.15 -9.43
CA ARG A 7 35.23 18.96 -8.06
C ARG A 7 33.82 19.51 -7.89
N GLU A 8 33.52 20.68 -8.45
CA GLU A 8 32.16 21.27 -8.45
C GLU A 8 31.18 20.41 -9.26
N CYS A 9 31.60 19.86 -10.40
CA CYS A 9 30.76 18.93 -11.17
C CYS A 9 30.44 17.65 -10.39
N TYR A 10 31.39 17.13 -9.60
CA TYR A 10 31.16 15.94 -8.78
C TYR A 10 30.16 16.22 -7.65
N PHE A 11 30.25 17.38 -7.00
CA PHE A 11 29.27 17.81 -5.99
C PHE A 11 27.86 17.98 -6.57
N LEU A 12 27.74 18.57 -7.76
CA LEU A 12 26.45 18.70 -8.45
C LEU A 12 25.86 17.34 -8.82
N LEU A 13 26.70 16.40 -9.28
CA LEU A 13 26.26 15.05 -9.61
C LEU A 13 25.82 14.28 -8.35
N CYS A 14 26.54 14.42 -7.22
CA CYS A 14 26.13 13.89 -5.93
C CYS A 14 24.81 14.50 -5.44
N LEU A 15 24.59 15.81 -5.61
CA LEU A 15 23.33 16.47 -5.25
C LEU A 15 22.16 15.97 -6.10
N ILE A 16 22.36 15.77 -7.41
CA ILE A 16 21.33 15.22 -8.30
C ILE A 16 21.00 13.77 -7.91
N VAL A 17 22.01 12.93 -7.66
CA VAL A 17 21.80 11.56 -7.17
C VAL A 17 21.07 11.56 -5.83
N PHE A 18 21.45 12.45 -4.90
CA PHE A 18 20.78 12.60 -3.60
C PHE A 18 19.31 13.02 -3.74
N ILE A 19 19.00 14.01 -4.59
CA ILE A 19 17.62 14.43 -4.86
C ILE A 19 16.79 13.32 -5.53
N ILE A 20 17.39 12.44 -6.33
CA ILE A 20 16.69 11.31 -6.94
C ILE A 20 16.52 10.14 -5.94
N THR A 21 17.47 9.93 -5.04
CA THR A 21 17.49 8.78 -4.12
C THR A 21 16.77 9.02 -2.79
N VAL A 22 16.80 10.24 -2.26
CA VAL A 22 16.17 10.60 -0.98
C VAL A 22 14.65 10.44 -0.96
N PRO A 23 13.89 10.81 -2.02
CA PRO A 23 12.45 10.60 -2.05
C PRO A 23 12.05 9.12 -2.08
N CYS A 24 12.98 8.23 -2.43
CA CYS A 24 12.72 6.80 -2.60
C CYS A 24 12.75 6.01 -1.28
N TYR A 25 13.29 6.58 -0.20
CA TYR A 25 13.52 5.86 1.06
C TYR A 25 12.45 6.07 2.15
N SER A 26 11.45 6.93 1.91
CA SER A 26 10.36 7.15 2.85
C SER A 26 9.16 6.26 2.54
N HIS A 27 9.35 4.93 2.56
CA HIS A 27 8.22 4.03 2.77
C HIS A 27 7.81 4.13 4.24
N GLU A 28 7.14 5.22 4.62
CA GLU A 28 6.43 5.31 5.89
C GLU A 28 5.36 4.22 5.90
N SER A 29 5.68 3.07 6.49
CA SER A 29 4.70 2.01 6.71
C SER A 29 3.69 2.51 7.73
N LEU A 30 2.46 2.75 7.28
CA LEU A 30 1.37 3.15 8.17
C LEU A 30 0.92 1.94 9.00
N ILE A 31 0.56 2.18 10.26
CA ILE A 31 0.12 1.11 11.16
C ILE A 31 -1.40 0.96 11.08
N LEU A 32 -1.86 -0.27 10.81
CA LEU A 32 -3.27 -0.66 10.80
C LEU A 32 -3.58 -1.55 12.02
N TYR A 33 -4.19 -0.94 13.05
CA TYR A 33 -4.61 -1.62 14.27
C TYR A 33 -5.89 -2.43 14.06
N ALA A 34 -6.03 -3.55 14.79
CA ALA A 34 -7.28 -4.31 14.80
C ALA A 34 -8.43 -3.49 15.39
N GLY A 35 -9.56 -3.43 14.67
CA GLY A 35 -10.74 -2.68 15.08
C GLY A 35 -10.65 -1.16 14.86
N LYS A 36 -9.56 -0.66 14.28
CA LYS A 36 -9.41 0.76 13.92
C LYS A 36 -9.37 0.92 12.41
N GLU A 37 -10.27 1.74 11.88
CA GLU A 37 -10.30 2.11 10.47
C GLU A 37 -9.49 3.38 10.23
N LEU A 38 -8.73 3.39 9.14
CA LEU A 38 -8.06 4.57 8.60
C LEU A 38 -8.95 5.17 7.51
N TRP A 39 -9.20 6.47 7.61
CA TRP A 39 -10.19 7.17 6.80
C TRP A 39 -9.50 8.15 5.86
N LYS A 40 -10.02 8.24 4.64
CA LYS A 40 -9.60 9.21 3.61
C LYS A 40 -8.10 9.12 3.29
N GLU A 41 -7.57 7.91 3.27
CA GLU A 41 -6.23 7.64 2.75
C GLU A 41 -6.18 7.95 1.26
N THR A 42 -5.01 8.37 0.77
CA THR A 42 -4.81 8.76 -0.63
C THR A 42 -3.69 7.97 -1.28
N LEU A 43 -3.91 7.51 -2.51
CA LEU A 43 -2.88 6.89 -3.35
C LEU A 43 -2.87 7.53 -4.74
N PRO A 44 -1.69 7.65 -5.39
CA PRO A 44 -1.63 7.96 -6.82
C PRO A 44 -2.46 6.95 -7.61
N LEU A 45 -3.34 7.39 -8.50
CA LEU A 45 -4.18 6.47 -9.27
C LEU A 45 -3.32 5.64 -10.24
N GLN A 46 -2.28 6.26 -10.81
CA GLN A 46 -1.32 5.60 -11.68
C GLN A 46 -0.24 4.91 -10.85
N SER A 47 -0.27 3.57 -10.80
CA SER A 47 0.74 2.74 -10.13
C SER A 47 0.94 3.06 -8.65
N GLY A 48 -0.13 3.46 -7.95
CA GLY A 48 -0.08 3.73 -6.52
C GLY A 48 0.11 2.46 -5.72
N SER A 49 0.99 2.51 -4.73
CA SER A 49 1.22 1.40 -3.81
C SER A 49 1.48 1.90 -2.40
N ARG A 50 1.02 1.15 -1.40
CA ARG A 50 1.33 1.41 0.02
C ARG A 50 1.33 0.13 0.84
N VAL A 51 2.25 0.09 1.79
CA VAL A 51 2.37 -1.00 2.76
C VAL A 51 1.82 -0.55 4.11
N TYR A 52 0.94 -1.38 4.69
CA TYR A 52 0.40 -1.21 6.03
C TYR A 52 0.94 -2.29 6.95
N LYS A 53 1.56 -1.90 8.07
CA LYS A 53 1.94 -2.83 9.14
C LYS A 53 0.73 -3.18 9.98
N LEU A 54 0.42 -4.47 10.11
CA LEU A 54 -0.70 -4.94 10.90
C LEU A 54 -0.29 -5.09 12.37
N GLU A 55 -0.93 -4.34 13.27
CA GLU A 55 -0.68 -4.41 14.71
C GLU A 55 -1.94 -4.78 15.51
N GLY A 56 -1.74 -5.24 16.75
CA GLY A 56 -2.83 -5.70 17.62
C GLY A 56 -3.49 -7.00 17.15
N LEU A 57 -2.73 -7.89 16.50
CA LEU A 57 -3.22 -9.21 16.10
C LEU A 57 -3.14 -10.19 17.28
N LYS A 58 -4.26 -10.83 17.60
CA LYS A 58 -4.35 -12.06 18.40
C LYS A 58 -3.99 -13.28 17.55
N SER A 59 -3.34 -14.26 18.15
CA SER A 59 -2.97 -15.54 17.54
C SER A 59 -4.19 -16.43 17.23
N ASN A 60 -4.03 -17.36 16.28
CA ASN A 60 -5.06 -18.33 15.87
C ASN A 60 -6.42 -17.71 15.52
N SER A 61 -6.43 -16.43 15.13
CA SER A 61 -7.64 -15.64 14.87
C SER A 61 -7.73 -15.28 13.39
N TRP A 62 -8.97 -15.19 12.90
CA TRP A 62 -9.27 -14.76 11.53
C TRP A 62 -9.40 -13.24 11.47
N TYR A 63 -8.79 -12.66 10.44
CA TYR A 63 -8.85 -11.23 10.17
C TYR A 63 -9.33 -10.98 8.76
N GLU A 64 -10.06 -9.87 8.60
CA GLU A 64 -10.44 -9.31 7.33
C GLU A 64 -9.88 -7.90 7.23
N VAL A 65 -9.11 -7.64 6.18
CA VAL A 65 -8.74 -6.30 5.76
C VAL A 65 -9.63 -5.92 4.59
N LYS A 66 -10.29 -4.78 4.70
CA LYS A 66 -11.25 -4.30 3.71
C LYS A 66 -10.88 -2.89 3.29
N ILE A 67 -10.95 -2.65 1.99
CA ILE A 67 -10.87 -1.33 1.37
C ILE A 67 -12.24 -0.94 0.82
N SER A 68 -12.57 0.34 0.94
CA SER A 68 -13.69 0.95 0.22
C SER A 68 -13.25 2.26 -0.42
N TYR A 69 -13.76 2.54 -1.62
CA TYR A 69 -13.44 3.74 -2.39
C TYR A 69 -14.66 4.25 -3.16
N PRO A 70 -14.67 5.51 -3.64
CA PRO A 70 -15.79 6.06 -4.38
C PRO A 70 -16.03 5.36 -5.72
N ALA A 71 -17.30 5.08 -6.04
CA ALA A 71 -17.73 4.49 -7.30
C ALA A 71 -17.50 5.40 -8.54
N SER A 72 -17.32 6.69 -8.30
CA SER A 72 -17.12 7.69 -9.35
C SER A 72 -15.73 7.65 -9.98
N ILE A 73 -14.77 6.95 -9.36
CA ILE A 73 -13.39 6.85 -9.83
C ILE A 73 -13.17 5.41 -10.26
N PRO A 74 -12.91 5.16 -11.54
CA PRO A 74 -12.77 3.80 -12.01
C PRO A 74 -11.34 3.34 -11.67
N ALA A 75 -11.23 2.61 -10.56
CA ALA A 75 -9.98 2.19 -9.96
C ALA A 75 -10.07 0.72 -9.54
N LEU A 76 -8.97 0.00 -9.74
CA LEU A 76 -8.77 -1.38 -9.36
C LEU A 76 -7.82 -1.44 -8.17
N PHE A 77 -8.34 -1.80 -6.99
CA PHE A 77 -7.50 -2.10 -5.84
C PHE A 77 -7.14 -3.58 -5.79
N SER A 78 -5.93 -3.88 -5.33
CA SER A 78 -5.54 -5.24 -4.97
C SER A 78 -4.84 -5.27 -3.62
N LEU A 79 -5.14 -6.31 -2.85
CA LEU A 79 -4.60 -6.56 -1.52
C LEU A 79 -3.71 -7.79 -1.52
N GLN A 80 -2.53 -7.70 -0.93
CA GLN A 80 -1.62 -8.83 -0.76
C GLN A 80 -1.11 -8.89 0.67
N LEU A 81 -1.17 -10.07 1.28
CA LEU A 81 -0.57 -10.30 2.60
C LEU A 81 0.93 -10.51 2.43
N LEU A 82 1.74 -9.73 3.12
CA LEU A 82 3.19 -9.91 3.16
C LEU A 82 3.59 -10.45 4.53
N ARG A 83 4.47 -11.46 4.52
CA ARG A 83 5.09 -12.03 5.71
C ARG A 83 6.60 -11.86 5.57
N ASN A 84 7.24 -11.21 6.52
CA ASN A 84 8.70 -11.01 6.53
C ASN A 84 9.23 -10.26 5.28
N GLY A 85 8.45 -9.32 4.74
CA GLY A 85 8.79 -8.60 3.50
C GLY A 85 8.78 -9.44 2.21
N VAL A 86 8.49 -10.74 2.31
CA VAL A 86 8.31 -11.63 1.17
C VAL A 86 6.83 -11.65 0.79
N THR A 87 6.55 -11.56 -0.51
CA THR A 87 5.20 -11.63 -1.07
C THR A 87 4.55 -12.95 -0.66
N GLY A 88 3.66 -12.88 0.33
CA GLY A 88 2.80 -13.98 0.70
C GLY A 88 1.69 -14.17 -0.34
N LEU A 89 1.05 -15.34 -0.26
CA LEU A 89 -0.01 -15.82 -1.14
C LEU A 89 -0.87 -14.67 -1.73
N LYS A 90 -0.86 -14.54 -3.06
CA LYS A 90 -1.84 -13.77 -3.81
C LYS A 90 -3.19 -14.49 -3.67
N LEU A 91 -3.91 -14.19 -2.60
CA LEU A 91 -5.15 -14.89 -2.28
C LEU A 91 -6.23 -14.51 -3.30
N ASN A 92 -6.90 -15.56 -3.79
CA ASN A 92 -7.86 -15.59 -4.88
C ASN A 92 -8.76 -14.34 -4.96
N GLN A 93 -8.76 -13.72 -6.15
CA GLN A 93 -9.80 -12.81 -6.59
C GLN A 93 -11.13 -13.57 -6.67
N MET A 94 -11.87 -13.63 -5.56
CA MET A 94 -13.28 -13.98 -5.59
C MET A 94 -14.07 -12.91 -6.37
N ARG A 95 -15.33 -13.21 -6.70
CA ARG A 95 -16.23 -12.27 -7.38
C ARG A 95 -16.15 -10.89 -6.72
N ARG A 96 -15.69 -9.90 -7.48
CA ARG A 96 -15.47 -8.53 -7.02
C ARG A 96 -16.82 -7.86 -6.79
N LEU A 97 -16.98 -7.26 -5.61
CA LEU A 97 -18.05 -6.30 -5.37
C LEU A 97 -17.58 -4.93 -5.90
N LEU A 98 -18.51 -4.15 -6.47
CA LEU A 98 -18.18 -2.81 -6.96
C LEU A 98 -17.63 -1.96 -5.80
N ASN A 99 -16.45 -1.37 -6.00
CA ASN A 99 -15.83 -0.35 -5.14
C ASN A 99 -15.37 -0.81 -3.75
N THR A 100 -15.19 -2.12 -3.56
CA THR A 100 -14.58 -2.68 -2.35
C THR A 100 -13.64 -3.81 -2.69
N GLU A 101 -12.53 -3.91 -1.95
CA GLU A 101 -11.61 -5.04 -2.03
C GLU A 101 -11.44 -5.64 -0.63
N LYS A 102 -11.28 -6.96 -0.55
CA LYS A 102 -11.28 -7.70 0.72
C LYS A 102 -10.22 -8.80 0.72
N LEU A 103 -9.45 -8.84 1.80
CA LEU A 103 -8.46 -9.88 2.09
C LEU A 103 -8.81 -10.53 3.43
N ILE A 104 -9.02 -11.86 3.43
CA ILE A 104 -9.16 -12.64 4.66
C ILE A 104 -7.89 -13.45 4.87
N PHE A 105 -7.37 -13.46 6.10
CA PHE A 105 -6.26 -14.33 6.48
C PHE A 105 -6.42 -14.82 7.92
N LYS A 106 -5.75 -15.93 8.23
CA LYS A 106 -5.65 -16.49 9.58
C LYS A 106 -4.24 -16.26 10.11
N THR A 107 -4.13 -15.95 11.39
CA THR A 107 -2.85 -15.96 12.11
C THR A 107 -2.61 -17.36 12.66
N GLU A 108 -1.44 -17.97 12.49
CA GLU A 108 -1.25 -19.39 12.83
C GLU A 108 -0.70 -19.60 14.24
N SER A 109 0.27 -18.78 14.69
CA SER A 109 0.94 -18.99 15.98
C SER A 109 1.19 -17.71 16.80
N LEU A 110 1.54 -17.88 18.08
CA LEU A 110 1.91 -16.79 18.99
C LEU A 110 3.27 -16.17 18.62
N GLU A 111 4.15 -16.98 18.03
CA GLU A 111 5.41 -16.52 17.46
C GLU A 111 5.18 -15.64 16.23
N GLU A 112 4.18 -15.90 15.38
CA GLU A 112 3.81 -15.00 14.28
C GLU A 112 3.20 -13.68 14.73
N ALA A 113 2.48 -13.68 15.87
CA ALA A 113 1.90 -12.47 16.46
C ALA A 113 2.96 -11.59 17.17
N HIS A 114 4.03 -12.20 17.67
CA HIS A 114 5.13 -11.53 18.39
C HIS A 114 6.44 -11.47 17.59
N ASN A 115 6.48 -12.03 16.38
CA ASN A 115 7.70 -12.07 15.57
C ASN A 115 8.12 -10.66 15.19
N LYS A 116 9.42 -10.38 15.33
CA LYS A 116 10.05 -9.10 14.96
C LYS A 116 9.82 -8.73 13.49
N ASP A 117 9.51 -9.72 12.67
CA ASP A 117 9.36 -9.56 11.23
C ASP A 117 7.99 -9.01 10.79
N GLY A 118 6.95 -9.09 11.63
CA GLY A 118 5.65 -8.44 11.41
C GLY A 118 4.80 -8.98 10.24
N LEU A 119 3.49 -8.73 10.30
CA LEU A 119 2.56 -8.95 9.19
C LEU A 119 2.27 -7.61 8.50
N TYR A 120 2.24 -7.60 7.17
CA TYR A 120 1.90 -6.40 6.42
C TYR A 120 0.85 -6.69 5.36
N VAL A 121 0.18 -5.63 4.91
CA VAL A 121 -0.69 -5.66 3.75
C VAL A 121 -0.17 -4.66 2.74
N LEU A 122 0.13 -5.15 1.54
CA LEU A 122 0.40 -4.33 0.37
C LEU A 122 -0.93 -4.00 -0.31
N VAL A 123 -1.16 -2.71 -0.50
CA VAL A 123 -2.28 -2.15 -1.23
C VAL A 123 -1.73 -1.57 -2.52
N ASN A 124 -2.21 -2.07 -3.66
CA ASN A 124 -1.92 -1.48 -4.96
C ASN A 124 -3.20 -0.93 -5.58
N VAL A 125 -3.07 0.14 -6.35
CA VAL A 125 -4.13 0.67 -7.18
C VAL A 125 -3.66 0.84 -8.62
N GLU A 126 -4.52 0.42 -9.54
CA GLU A 126 -4.40 0.66 -10.97
C GLU A 126 -5.67 1.35 -11.48
N PRO A 127 -5.60 2.19 -12.53
CA PRO A 127 -6.79 2.72 -13.16
C PRO A 127 -7.57 1.59 -13.84
N GLU A 128 -8.89 1.58 -13.71
CA GLU A 128 -9.78 0.64 -14.39
C GLU A 128 -10.53 1.43 -15.48
N GLY A 129 -10.52 0.97 -16.74
CA GLY A 129 -11.21 1.66 -17.82
C GLY A 129 -10.48 2.88 -18.42
N ILE A 130 -11.11 3.51 -19.41
CA ILE A 130 -10.55 4.61 -20.21
C ILE A 130 -11.47 5.82 -20.09
N VAL A 131 -10.91 7.01 -19.85
CA VAL A 131 -11.69 8.24 -19.83
C VAL A 131 -12.21 8.54 -21.24
N ALA A 132 -13.53 8.45 -21.42
CA ALA A 132 -14.19 8.64 -22.71
C ALA A 132 -14.16 10.09 -23.22
N ILE A 133 -13.83 11.06 -22.36
CA ILE A 133 -13.87 12.49 -22.69
C ILE A 133 -12.49 12.95 -23.17
N PRO A 134 -12.33 13.34 -24.44
CA PRO A 134 -11.06 13.86 -24.93
C PRO A 134 -10.71 15.18 -24.23
N ASN A 135 -9.42 15.38 -23.90
CA ASN A 135 -8.87 16.55 -23.20
C ASN A 135 -9.30 16.73 -21.73
N PHE A 136 -9.96 15.75 -21.13
CA PHE A 136 -10.23 15.77 -19.68
C PHE A 136 -8.97 15.38 -18.90
N LYS A 137 -8.64 16.12 -17.84
CA LYS A 137 -7.55 15.72 -16.93
C LYS A 137 -7.98 14.50 -16.13
N GLU A 138 -7.32 13.38 -16.36
CA GLU A 138 -7.52 12.19 -15.52
C GLU A 138 -7.21 12.52 -14.05
N GLN A 139 -7.94 11.88 -13.15
CA GLN A 139 -7.75 12.09 -11.73
C GLN A 139 -6.41 11.49 -11.28
N SER A 140 -5.57 12.30 -10.62
CA SER A 140 -4.22 11.89 -10.25
C SER A 140 -4.15 11.00 -9.01
N PHE A 141 -5.17 11.05 -8.14
CA PHE A 141 -5.22 10.29 -6.89
C PHE A 141 -6.61 9.73 -6.60
N VAL A 142 -6.64 8.59 -5.91
CA VAL A 142 -7.87 8.00 -5.37
C VAL A 142 -7.89 8.15 -3.85
N ILE A 143 -9.07 8.39 -3.31
CA ILE A 143 -9.32 8.41 -1.87
C ILE A 143 -9.96 7.07 -1.49
N TYR A 144 -9.51 6.46 -0.40
CA TYR A 144 -10.05 5.20 0.10
C TYR A 144 -10.05 5.15 1.63
N ASN A 145 -10.85 4.25 2.19
CA ASN A 145 -10.78 3.86 3.59
C ASN A 145 -10.23 2.44 3.67
N ILE A 146 -9.51 2.13 4.75
CA ILE A 146 -8.99 0.80 5.02
C ILE A 146 -9.19 0.44 6.48
N GLY A 147 -9.77 -0.73 6.73
CA GLY A 147 -10.02 -1.24 8.08
C GLY A 147 -9.63 -2.70 8.23
N LYS A 148 -9.33 -3.10 9.47
CA LYS A 148 -9.10 -4.50 9.84
C LYS A 148 -10.10 -4.94 10.91
N LEU A 149 -10.88 -5.96 10.61
CA LEU A 149 -11.84 -6.57 11.52
C LEU A 149 -11.38 -7.97 11.93
N CYS A 150 -11.58 -8.33 13.20
CA CYS A 150 -11.31 -9.66 13.74
C CYS A 150 -12.61 -10.45 13.76
N TYR A 151 -12.62 -11.66 13.22
CA TYR A 151 -13.70 -12.62 13.40
C TYR A 151 -13.28 -13.63 14.45
N PHE A 152 -14.07 -13.75 15.52
CA PHE A 152 -13.97 -14.86 16.46
C PHE A 152 -14.90 -15.97 15.96
N TYR A 153 -14.31 -17.10 15.58
CA TYR A 153 -15.01 -18.39 15.47
C TYR A 153 -14.43 -19.32 16.51
#